data_AF-A0A133ULU4-F1
#
_entry.id   AF-A0A133ULU4-F1
#
_cell.length_a   1.000
_cell.length_b   1.000
_cell.length_c   1.000
_cell.angle_alpha   90.00
_cell.angle_beta   90.00
_cell.angle_gamma   90.00
#
_symmetry.space_group_name_H-M   'P 1'
#
loop_
_entity.id
_entity.type
_entity.pdbx_description
1 polymer ?
#
loop_
_entity_poly.entity_id
_entity_poly.type
_entity_poly.pdbx_seq_one_letter_code
_entity_poly.pdbx_strand_id
1 'polypeptide(L)'
;MQILGGIGYTEIFPVERLLRDLRLGKIWTGSNEIMKLLVQHEAYKEFEESLEIGKDRNVEKDAIEIEKAAEKVYDVSDQKELFRKGKESSK
;
A
#
# COMPACT_ATOMS: atom_id res chain seq x y z
N MET A 1 28.04 11.09 5.11
CA MET A 1 29.34 11.41 5.75
C MET A 1 29.75 10.44 6.84
N GLN A 2 28.85 10.01 7.73
CA GLN A 2 29.21 9.08 8.82
C GLN A 2 29.94 7.80 8.36
N ILE A 3 29.59 7.24 7.20
CA ILE A 3 30.25 6.03 6.66
C ILE A 3 31.70 6.29 6.20
N LEU A 4 32.00 7.50 5.71
CA LEU A 4 33.33 7.88 5.20
C LEU A 4 34.29 8.33 6.31
N GLY A 5 33.81 8.43 7.56
CA GLY A 5 34.60 8.92 8.69
C GLY A 5 35.19 10.32 8.44
N GLY A 6 36.38 10.58 9.00
CA GLY A 6 37.07 11.86 8.87
C GLY A 6 37.51 12.20 7.44
N ILE A 7 37.72 11.20 6.58
CA ILE A 7 38.15 11.41 5.19
C ILE A 7 37.07 12.15 4.38
N GLY A 8 35.79 12.00 4.75
CA GLY A 8 34.68 12.71 4.11
C GLY A 8 34.67 14.23 4.32
N TYR A 9 35.47 14.75 5.27
CA TYR A 9 35.64 16.18 5.54
C TYR A 9 36.97 16.74 5.02
N THR A 10 37.75 15.94 4.30
CA THR A 10 39.02 16.37 3.72
C THR A 10 38.83 16.87 2.30
N GLU A 11 39.67 17.81 1.87
CA GLU A 11 39.65 18.35 0.50
C GLU A 11 40.17 17.36 -0.56
N ILE A 12 40.71 16.20 -0.14
CA ILE A 12 41.22 15.17 -1.06
C ILE A 12 40.07 14.57 -1.88
N PHE A 13 38.91 14.37 -1.25
CA PHE A 13 37.69 13.94 -1.92
C PHE A 13 36.58 14.97 -1.66
N PRO A 14 36.06 15.66 -2.69
CA PRO A 14 35.14 16.80 -2.51
C PRO A 14 33.70 16.36 -2.16
N VAL A 15 33.53 15.32 -1.35
CA VAL A 15 32.24 14.72 -1.02
C VAL A 15 31.39 15.68 -0.20
N GLU A 16 31.99 16.50 0.68
CA GLU A 16 31.23 17.48 1.48
C GLU A 16 30.63 18.56 0.59
N ARG A 17 31.43 19.09 -0.33
CA ARG A 17 30.99 20.11 -1.27
C ARG A 17 29.84 19.60 -2.14
N LEU A 18 29.99 18.41 -2.72
CA LEU A 18 28.94 17.79 -3.53
C LEU A 18 27.65 17.56 -2.72
N LEU A 19 27.76 17.09 -1.47
CA LEU A 19 26.59 16.91 -0.60
C LEU A 19 25.88 18.25 -0.30
N ARG A 20 26.63 19.34 -0.16
CA ARG A 20 26.09 20.69 0.04
C ARG A 20 25.35 21.18 -1.19
N ASP A 21 25.95 21.02 -2.36
CA ASP A 21 25.35 21.43 -3.64
C ASP A 21 24.07 20.64 -3.93
N LEU A 22 24.08 19.32 -3.71
CA LEU A 22 22.91 18.46 -3.88
C LEU A 22 21.76 18.83 -2.93
N ARG A 23 22.04 19.44 -1.79
CA ARG A 23 21.01 19.83 -0.83
C ARG A 23 20.11 20.95 -1.37
N LEU A 24 20.62 21.79 -2.29
CA LEU A 24 19.81 22.79 -3.00
C LEU A 24 18.77 22.15 -3.92
N GLY A 25 19.02 20.94 -4.41
CA GLY A 25 18.05 20.19 -5.22
C GLY A 25 16.72 19.95 -4.53
N LYS A 26 16.68 19.97 -3.18
CA LYS A 26 15.43 19.79 -2.40
C LYS A 26 14.45 20.97 -2.51
N ILE A 27 14.90 22.12 -2.99
CA ILE A 27 14.09 23.35 -3.08
C ILE A 27 14.00 23.92 -4.50
N TRP A 28 14.88 23.50 -5.41
CA TRP A 28 15.11 24.15 -6.70
C TRP A 28 13.87 24.23 -7.59
N THR A 29 13.13 23.13 -7.78
CA THR A 29 11.89 23.08 -8.60
C THR A 29 10.63 22.96 -7.75
N GLY A 30 10.69 23.39 -6.49
CA GLY A 30 9.66 23.15 -5.49
C GLY A 30 10.22 22.37 -4.31
N SER A 31 9.81 22.75 -3.10
CA SER A 31 10.19 22.01 -1.90
C SER A 31 9.67 20.57 -2.00
N ASN A 32 10.49 19.59 -1.61
CA ASN A 32 10.07 18.18 -1.50
C ASN A 32 8.73 18.02 -0.77
N GLU A 33 8.45 18.87 0.22
CA GLU A 33 7.18 18.85 0.97
C GLU A 33 5.98 19.26 0.11
N ILE A 34 6.11 20.32 -0.67
CA ILE A 34 5.05 20.79 -1.57
C ILE A 34 4.84 19.80 -2.72
N MET A 35 5.92 19.28 -3.29
CA MET A 35 5.83 18.24 -4.32
C MET A 35 5.15 16.98 -3.79
N LYS A 36 5.44 16.56 -2.55
CA LYS A 36 4.75 15.44 -1.91
C LYS A 36 3.25 15.72 -1.73
N LEU A 37 2.88 16.93 -1.31
CA LEU A 37 1.47 17.32 -1.16
C LEU A 37 0.74 17.35 -2.51
N LEU A 38 1.41 17.82 -3.57
CA LEU A 38 0.84 17.85 -4.92
C LEU A 38 0.58 16.44 -5.44
N VAL A 39 1.57 15.54 -5.33
CA VAL A 39 1.40 14.13 -5.70
C VAL A 39 0.32 13.47 -4.85
N GLN A 40 0.25 13.76 -3.55
CA GLN A 40 -0.78 13.22 -2.67
C GLN A 40 -2.18 13.70 -3.08
N HIS A 41 -2.32 14.97 -3.46
CA HIS A 41 -3.59 15.53 -3.92
C HIS A 41 -4.08 14.87 -5.21
N GLU A 42 -3.19 14.74 -6.21
CA GLU A 42 -3.52 14.08 -7.48
C GLU A 42 -3.82 12.60 -7.27
N ALA A 43 -2.98 11.89 -6.50
CA ALA A 43 -3.20 10.49 -6.20
C ALA A 43 -4.53 10.27 -5.48
N TYR A 44 -4.91 11.11 -4.49
CA TYR A 44 -6.19 10.94 -3.82
C TYR A 44 -7.37 11.23 -4.73
N LYS A 45 -7.26 12.19 -5.63
CA LYS A 45 -8.30 12.45 -6.63
C LYS A 45 -8.48 11.24 -7.55
N GLU A 46 -7.37 10.67 -8.05
CA GLU A 46 -7.40 9.42 -8.82
C GLU A 46 -7.99 8.27 -7.98
N PHE A 47 -7.64 8.17 -6.70
CA PHE A 47 -8.20 7.17 -5.80
C PHE A 47 -9.70 7.36 -5.60
N GLU A 48 -10.19 8.59 -5.41
CA GLU A 48 -11.62 8.90 -5.27
C GLU A 48 -12.39 8.58 -6.55
N GLU A 49 -11.86 8.96 -7.72
CA GLU A 49 -12.40 8.56 -9.02
C GLU A 49 -12.38 7.03 -9.21
N SER A 50 -11.33 6.35 -8.72
CA SER A 50 -11.26 4.89 -8.68
C SER A 50 -12.12 4.25 -7.57
N LEU A 51 -12.58 5.00 -6.56
CA LEU A 51 -13.44 4.54 -5.48
C LEU A 51 -14.93 4.68 -5.84
N GLU A 52 -15.28 5.64 -6.72
CA GLU A 52 -16.55 5.58 -7.46
C GLU A 52 -16.64 4.28 -8.29
N ILE A 53 -15.49 3.70 -8.63
CA ILE A 53 -15.33 2.33 -9.12
C ILE A 53 -15.07 1.40 -7.91
N GLY A 54 -16.10 1.07 -7.13
CA GLY A 54 -16.05 0.00 -6.12
C GLY A 54 -15.80 -1.41 -6.72
N LYS A 55 -14.74 -1.58 -7.51
CA LYS A 55 -14.48 -2.70 -8.43
C LYS A 55 -13.06 -3.26 -8.36
N ASP A 56 -12.09 -2.53 -7.80
CA ASP A 56 -10.68 -2.93 -7.90
C ASP A 56 -10.26 -4.05 -6.94
N ARG A 57 -10.96 -4.26 -5.83
CA ARG A 57 -10.81 -5.48 -5.02
C ARG A 57 -12.15 -5.98 -4.50
N ASN A 58 -12.60 -7.11 -5.06
CA ASN A 58 -13.69 -7.86 -4.48
C ASN A 58 -13.13 -8.70 -3.35
N VAL A 59 -13.24 -8.19 -2.12
CA VAL A 59 -12.78 -8.86 -0.88
C VAL A 59 -13.35 -10.26 -0.71
N GLU A 60 -14.51 -10.57 -1.28
CA GLU A 60 -15.07 -11.93 -1.25
C GLU A 60 -14.32 -12.89 -2.19
N LYS A 61 -13.70 -12.37 -3.26
CA LYS A 61 -12.87 -13.11 -4.21
C LYS A 61 -11.42 -13.26 -3.76
N ASP A 62 -11.03 -12.68 -2.63
CA ASP A 62 -9.69 -12.87 -2.03
C ASP A 62 -9.67 -14.01 -1.00
N ALA A 63 -10.83 -14.64 -0.72
CA ALA A 63 -10.92 -15.75 0.23
C ALA A 63 -10.20 -17.01 -0.28
N ILE A 64 -9.67 -17.83 0.63
CA ILE A 64 -8.99 -19.07 0.24
C ILE A 64 -9.98 -20.09 -0.36
N GLU A 65 -11.24 -20.06 0.06
CA GLU A 65 -12.28 -21.01 -0.36
C GLU A 65 -13.44 -20.34 -1.12
N ILE A 66 -13.12 -19.53 -2.13
CA ILE A 66 -14.12 -18.81 -2.96
C ILE A 66 -15.15 -19.75 -3.59
N GLU A 67 -14.74 -20.97 -3.95
CA GLU A 67 -15.60 -21.94 -4.62
C GLU A 67 -16.72 -22.48 -3.71
N LYS A 68 -16.59 -22.35 -2.38
CA LYS A 68 -17.60 -22.80 -1.41
C LYS A 68 -18.71 -21.76 -1.21
N ALA A 69 -19.31 -21.31 -2.31
CA ALA A 69 -20.44 -20.37 -2.27
C ALA A 69 -21.62 -20.87 -1.42
N ALA A 70 -21.77 -22.20 -1.27
CA ALA A 70 -22.81 -22.82 -0.45
C ALA A 70 -22.65 -22.59 1.06
N GLU A 71 -21.45 -22.25 1.54
CA GLU A 71 -21.20 -21.91 2.95
C GLU A 71 -21.49 -20.43 3.25
N LYS A 72 -21.78 -19.63 2.21
CA LYS A 72 -22.14 -18.23 2.33
C LYS A 72 -23.58 -18.08 2.84
N VAL A 73 -23.74 -18.24 4.15
CA VAL A 73 -25.03 -18.20 4.82
C VAL A 73 -25.22 -16.87 5.54
N TYR A 74 -26.35 -16.23 5.30
CA TYR A 74 -26.71 -14.96 5.94
C TYR A 74 -27.71 -15.14 7.09
N ASP A 75 -28.48 -16.23 7.08
CA ASP A 75 -29.56 -16.49 8.04
C ASP A 75 -29.29 -17.69 8.95
N VAL A 76 -29.77 -17.58 10.20
CA VAL A 76 -29.50 -18.55 11.29
C VAL A 76 -30.22 -19.89 11.05
N SER A 77 -31.32 -19.90 10.30
CA SER A 77 -32.03 -21.12 9.90
C SER A 77 -31.19 -21.98 8.97
N ASP A 78 -30.61 -21.35 7.95
CA ASP A 78 -29.93 -22.02 6.84
C ASP A 78 -28.58 -22.57 7.31
N GLN A 79 -27.98 -21.93 8.31
CA GLN A 79 -26.75 -22.40 8.94
C GLN A 79 -26.95 -23.75 9.62
N LYS A 80 -28.10 -23.98 10.27
CA LYS A 80 -28.41 -25.25 10.95
C LYS A 80 -28.57 -26.40 9.97
N GLU A 81 -29.08 -26.16 8.77
CA GLU A 81 -29.25 -27.20 7.74
C GLU A 81 -27.92 -27.63 7.13
N LEU A 82 -26.99 -26.69 6.90
CA LEU A 82 -25.63 -26.98 6.44
C LEU A 82 -24.83 -27.79 7.46
N PHE A 83 -24.90 -27.44 8.74
CA PHE A 83 -24.27 -28.24 9.81
C PHE A 83 -24.82 -29.66 9.89
N ARG A 84 -26.11 -29.86 9.58
CA ARG A 84 -26.72 -31.19 9.55
C ARG A 84 -26.26 -32.01 8.35
N LYS A 85 -26.21 -31.43 7.15
CA LYS A 85 -25.68 -32.08 5.93
C LYS A 85 -24.19 -32.41 6.03
N GLY A 86 -23.38 -31.53 6.63
CA GLY A 86 -21.94 -31.77 6.83
C GLY A 86 -21.65 -32.97 7.74
N LYS A 87 -22.48 -33.21 8.76
CA LYS A 87 -22.38 -34.38 9.64
C LYS A 87 -22.78 -35.70 8.96
N GLU A 88 -23.61 -35.66 7.93
CA GLU A 88 -24.02 -36.84 7.16
C GLU A 88 -22.98 -37.23 6.10
N SER A 89 -22.24 -36.27 5.54
CA SER A 89 -21.17 -36.48 4.54
C SER A 89 -19.85 -37.03 5.12
N SER A 90 -19.66 -36.94 6.45
CA SER A 90 -18.44 -37.36 7.15
C SER A 90 -18.52 -38.79 7.74
N LYS A 91 -19.56 -39.57 7.40
CA LYS A 91 -19.71 -41.00 7.69
C LYS A 91 -19.53 -41.81 6.42
#